data_AF-A0A2G9TN98-F1
#
_entry.id   AF-A0A2G9TN98-F1
#
_cell.length_a   1.000
_cell.length_b   1.000
_cell.length_c   1.000
_cell.angle_alpha   90.00
_cell.angle_beta   90.00
_cell.angle_gamma   90.00
#
_symmetry.space_group_name_H-M   'P 1'
#
loop_
_entity.id
_entity.type
_entity.pdbx_description
1 polymer ?
#
loop_
_entity_poly.entity_id
_entity_poly.type
_entity_poly.pdbx_seq_one_letter_code
_entity_poly.pdbx_strand_id
1 'polypeptide(L)'
;MEPQQAAQIRDAWSQNPTFLELTPKEKRVPVKGKRNILITSALPYVNNVPHLGNIIGCVLSADVFARYCRMRGHETLYICGTDEYGTATETKALQEGVTPKEVCDRYHVIHKKIYEWFNIEFDIFGRTTTSQQTEFLADRFVTGICPFCAYDDARGDQCDSCGRLINAVELKSPKCHICKQEPKVRQSTHIFLHLDALQDDVRQYVENEIAKPNTRWSSNAIAIVKGWIKGGLEKRCITRDLKWGTAVPLAGFENKVFYVWYDAPIGYLSITKCLVGDNWTKWWKNPKEVELFNFIGKDNVAFHGVMFPCTQLGARDNYTIVNHVCATEYLNYEDTKFRLVFV
;
A
#
# COMPACT_ATOMS: atom_id res chain seq x y z
N MET A 1 41.92 5.86 16.19
CA MET A 1 41.56 7.01 15.32
C MET A 1 42.86 7.64 14.91
N GLU A 2 43.11 7.74 13.61
CA GLU A 2 44.37 8.24 13.09
C GLU A 2 44.54 9.74 13.35
N PRO A 3 45.77 10.26 13.53
CA PRO A 3 46.00 11.68 13.75
C PRO A 3 45.37 12.57 12.67
N GLN A 4 45.34 12.10 11.42
CA GLN A 4 44.70 12.80 10.30
C GLN A 4 43.17 12.87 10.43
N GLN A 5 42.52 11.83 10.96
CA GLN A 5 41.08 11.83 11.24
C GLN A 5 40.75 12.80 12.38
N ALA A 6 41.57 12.80 13.44
CA ALA A 6 41.42 13.72 14.56
C ALA A 6 41.58 15.18 14.13
N ALA A 7 42.55 15.49 13.25
CA ALA A 7 42.71 16.81 12.65
C ALA A 7 41.49 17.21 11.81
N GLN A 8 41.02 16.35 10.90
CA GLN A 8 39.82 16.62 10.07
C GLN A 8 38.57 16.92 10.92
N ILE A 9 38.34 16.17 12.00
CA ILE A 9 37.22 16.41 12.91
C ILE A 9 37.36 17.73 13.65
N ARG A 10 38.55 18.03 14.20
CA ARG A 10 38.85 19.32 14.84
C ARG A 10 38.61 20.48 13.85
N ASP A 11 39.12 20.37 12.64
CA ASP A 11 39.09 21.45 11.66
C ASP A 11 37.67 21.71 11.13
N ALA A 12 36.84 20.66 11.01
CA ALA A 12 35.41 20.78 10.72
C ALA A 12 34.61 21.35 11.89
N TRP A 13 34.93 20.99 13.14
CA TRP A 13 34.27 21.52 14.34
C TRP A 13 34.68 22.97 14.65
N SER A 14 35.84 23.41 14.17
CA SER A 14 36.36 24.78 14.32
C SER A 14 35.86 25.75 13.23
N GLN A 15 35.14 25.24 12.22
CA GLN A 15 34.47 26.05 11.21
C GLN A 15 33.04 26.37 11.64
N ASN A 16 32.56 27.58 11.33
CA ASN A 16 31.15 27.91 11.54
C ASN A 16 30.28 26.98 10.68
N PRO A 17 29.25 26.32 11.26
CA PRO A 17 28.42 25.39 10.51
C PRO A 17 27.54 26.12 9.49
N THR A 18 27.57 25.67 8.24
CA THR A 18 26.58 26.06 7.24
C THR A 18 25.24 25.42 7.60
N PHE A 19 24.30 26.19 8.13
CA PHE A 19 22.94 25.72 8.37
C PHE A 19 22.24 25.43 7.04
N LEU A 20 21.64 24.24 6.93
CA LEU A 20 20.73 23.93 5.83
C LEU A 20 19.42 24.68 6.05
N GLU A 21 19.10 25.62 5.17
CA GLU A 21 17.73 26.15 5.06
C GLU A 21 16.79 25.00 4.71
N LEU A 22 15.80 24.73 5.57
CA LEU A 22 14.77 23.73 5.30
C LEU A 22 13.90 24.21 4.13
N THR A 23 13.72 23.39 3.10
CA THR A 23 12.82 23.74 1.99
C THR A 23 11.41 24.04 2.53
N PRO A 24 10.79 25.20 2.23
CA PRO A 24 9.42 25.48 2.63
C PRO A 24 8.45 24.42 2.09
N LYS A 25 7.48 24.01 2.92
CA LYS A 25 6.45 22.98 2.60
C LYS A 25 5.56 23.29 1.39
N GLU A 26 5.74 24.45 0.79
CA GLU A 26 5.06 24.94 -0.43
C GLU A 26 5.71 24.39 -1.71
N LYS A 27 7.01 24.06 -1.69
CA LYS A 27 7.74 23.48 -2.83
C LYS A 27 7.49 21.98 -2.97
N ARG A 28 6.23 21.60 -3.22
CA ARG A 28 5.75 20.20 -3.29
C ARG A 28 6.02 19.52 -4.64
N VAL A 29 7.07 19.87 -5.36
CA VAL A 29 7.42 19.30 -6.67
C VAL A 29 8.92 18.99 -6.76
N PRO A 30 9.35 17.96 -7.50
CA PRO A 30 10.77 17.63 -7.64
C PRO A 30 11.56 18.79 -8.25
N VAL A 31 12.75 19.03 -7.70
CA VAL A 31 13.71 20.02 -8.17
C VAL A 31 14.79 19.30 -8.95
N LYS A 32 14.95 19.67 -10.23
CA LYS A 32 15.93 19.06 -11.13
C LYS A 32 17.34 19.13 -10.54
N GLY A 33 18.06 18.02 -10.54
CA GLY A 33 19.44 17.96 -10.05
C GLY A 33 19.60 18.01 -8.52
N LYS A 34 18.50 18.09 -7.76
CA LYS A 34 18.47 17.66 -6.35
C LYS A 34 18.03 16.19 -6.28
N ARG A 35 18.29 15.55 -5.13
CA ARG A 35 17.74 14.23 -4.82
C ARG A 35 16.30 14.40 -4.33
N ASN A 36 15.34 13.89 -5.11
CA ASN A 36 13.91 13.98 -4.80
C ASN A 36 13.42 12.62 -4.26
N ILE A 37 12.94 12.60 -3.02
CA ILE A 37 12.53 11.40 -2.30
C ILE A 37 11.01 11.37 -2.19
N LEU A 38 10.41 10.34 -2.77
CA LEU A 38 8.99 10.06 -2.64
C LEU A 38 8.80 8.93 -1.62
N ILE A 39 8.01 9.16 -0.58
CA ILE A 39 7.81 8.22 0.52
C ILE A 39 6.31 7.90 0.59
N THR A 40 5.97 6.63 0.51
CA THR A 40 4.64 6.15 0.92
C THR A 40 4.76 5.28 2.18
N SER A 41 3.78 5.42 3.06
CA SER A 41 3.43 4.38 4.03
C SER A 41 2.29 3.56 3.44
N ALA A 42 2.20 2.26 3.77
CA ALA A 42 1.01 1.46 3.48
C ALA A 42 -0.26 2.19 3.94
N LEU A 43 -1.26 2.27 3.08
CA LEU A 43 -2.57 2.82 3.41
C LEU A 43 -3.27 1.90 4.43
N PRO A 44 -3.52 2.33 5.69
CA PRO A 44 -4.31 1.54 6.63
C PRO A 44 -5.75 1.36 6.17
N TYR A 45 -6.27 0.13 6.29
CA TYR A 45 -7.70 -0.14 6.14
C TYR A 45 -8.52 0.63 7.17
N VAL A 46 -9.45 1.46 6.68
CA VAL A 46 -10.23 2.41 7.48
C VAL A 46 -11.15 1.74 8.50
N ASN A 47 -11.57 0.49 8.29
CA ASN A 47 -12.66 -0.11 9.04
C ASN A 47 -12.28 -0.58 10.46
N ASN A 48 -11.04 -0.34 10.90
CA ASN A 48 -10.47 -0.78 12.17
C ASN A 48 -9.62 0.32 12.82
N VAL A 49 -9.54 0.34 14.16
CA VAL A 49 -8.61 1.24 14.87
C VAL A 49 -7.18 0.69 14.74
N PRO A 50 -6.17 1.50 14.34
CA PRO A 50 -4.80 1.03 14.21
C PRO A 50 -4.16 0.77 15.58
N HIS A 51 -3.55 -0.40 15.75
CA HIS A 51 -2.74 -0.75 16.91
C HIS A 51 -1.24 -0.44 16.69
N LEU A 52 -0.44 -0.48 17.76
CA LEU A 52 0.99 -0.12 17.73
C LEU A 52 1.79 -0.86 16.63
N GLY A 53 1.43 -2.11 16.34
CA GLY A 53 2.03 -2.90 15.27
C GLY A 53 1.80 -2.35 13.86
N ASN A 54 0.63 -1.75 13.58
CA ASN A 54 0.41 -1.06 12.30
C ASN A 54 1.18 0.26 12.25
N ILE A 55 1.29 0.95 13.40
CA ILE A 55 1.97 2.25 13.51
C ILE A 55 3.46 2.08 13.26
N ILE A 56 4.15 1.19 13.98
CA ILE A 56 5.59 0.97 13.82
C ILE A 56 5.96 0.42 12.44
N GLY A 57 5.18 -0.54 11.93
CA GLY A 57 5.49 -1.23 10.68
C GLY A 57 5.28 -0.40 9.41
N CYS A 58 4.55 0.72 9.51
CA CYS A 58 4.19 1.57 8.37
C CYS A 58 4.49 3.05 8.66
N VAL A 59 3.55 3.77 9.27
CA VAL A 59 3.56 5.25 9.32
C VAL A 59 4.68 5.86 10.17
N LEU A 60 5.10 5.20 11.26
CA LEU A 60 6.15 5.72 12.14
C LEU A 60 7.55 5.47 11.57
N SER A 61 7.78 4.30 10.97
CA SER A 61 9.05 4.02 10.25
C SER A 61 9.24 4.95 9.06
N ALA A 62 8.17 5.24 8.32
CA ALA A 62 8.18 6.21 7.22
C ALA A 62 8.43 7.64 7.69
N ASP A 63 7.82 8.06 8.82
CA ASP A 63 7.99 9.41 9.39
C ASP A 63 9.43 9.69 9.80
N VAL A 64 10.07 8.74 10.51
CA VAL A 64 11.49 8.85 10.91
C VAL A 64 12.38 9.05 9.68
N PHE A 65 12.12 8.32 8.58
CA PHE A 65 12.86 8.49 7.33
C PHE A 65 12.53 9.81 6.61
N ALA A 66 11.26 10.24 6.58
CA ALA A 66 10.85 11.51 6.00
C ALA A 66 11.50 12.70 6.71
N ARG A 67 11.51 12.70 8.05
CA ARG A 67 12.23 13.69 8.88
C ARG A 67 13.71 13.70 8.57
N TYR A 68 14.35 12.53 8.49
CA TYR A 68 15.75 12.41 8.10
C TYR A 68 16.02 13.00 6.71
N CYS A 69 15.22 12.68 5.69
CA CYS A 69 15.40 13.20 4.33
C CYS A 69 15.24 14.72 4.27
N ARG A 70 14.25 15.29 4.97
CA ARG A 70 14.08 16.75 5.15
C ARG A 70 15.32 17.37 5.80
N MET A 71 15.83 16.79 6.89
CA MET A 71 17.07 17.24 7.57
C MET A 71 18.33 17.09 6.70
N ARG A 72 18.36 16.18 5.72
CA ARG A 72 19.44 16.05 4.73
C ARG A 72 19.29 17.01 3.53
N GLY A 73 18.32 17.91 3.55
CA GLY A 73 18.05 18.85 2.45
C GLY A 73 17.57 18.18 1.16
N HIS A 74 17.01 16.97 1.25
CA HIS A 74 16.42 16.27 0.12
C HIS A 74 14.99 16.77 -0.10
N GLU A 75 14.59 16.98 -1.35
CA GLU A 75 13.21 17.38 -1.64
C GLU A 75 12.31 16.17 -1.39
N THR A 76 11.56 16.21 -0.29
CA THR A 76 10.90 15.04 0.29
C THR A 76 9.40 15.22 0.26
N LEU A 77 8.69 14.26 -0.32
CA LEU A 77 7.23 14.18 -0.23
C LEU A 77 6.82 12.88 0.46
N TYR A 78 6.25 12.99 1.65
CA TYR A 78 5.72 11.86 2.43
C TYR A 78 4.19 11.84 2.40
N ILE A 79 3.61 10.79 1.82
CA ILE A 79 2.15 10.62 1.69
C ILE A 79 1.67 9.36 2.38
N CYS A 80 0.44 9.41 2.86
CA CYS A 80 -0.37 8.25 3.26
C CYS A 80 -1.85 8.61 3.13
N GLY A 81 -2.73 7.73 3.57
CA GLY A 81 -4.18 7.94 3.62
C GLY A 81 -4.89 6.66 4.02
N THR A 82 -6.20 6.73 4.24
CA THR A 82 -7.01 5.54 4.51
C THR A 82 -7.35 4.80 3.22
N ASP A 83 -7.22 3.46 3.25
CA ASP A 83 -7.86 2.60 2.26
C ASP A 83 -9.26 2.22 2.74
N GLU A 84 -10.24 2.54 1.91
CA GLU A 84 -11.64 2.67 2.29
C GLU A 84 -12.56 1.69 1.55
N TYR A 85 -12.02 1.02 0.52
CA TYR A 85 -12.76 0.18 -0.39
C TYR A 85 -12.80 -1.30 -0.02
N GLY A 86 -13.67 -2.01 -0.73
CA GLY A 86 -13.93 -3.42 -0.51
C GLY A 86 -14.77 -3.72 0.72
N THR A 87 -15.22 -4.97 0.81
CA THR A 87 -16.33 -5.38 1.67
C THR A 87 -15.96 -5.51 3.15
N ALA A 88 -14.70 -5.28 3.53
CA ALA A 88 -14.33 -5.12 4.94
C ALA A 88 -15.02 -3.88 5.54
N THR A 89 -15.10 -2.79 4.77
CA THR A 89 -15.89 -1.59 5.08
C THR A 89 -17.38 -1.88 5.06
N GLU A 90 -17.88 -2.61 4.06
CA GLU A 90 -19.32 -2.85 3.88
C GLU A 90 -19.91 -3.80 4.92
N THR A 91 -19.16 -4.83 5.31
CA THR A 91 -19.54 -5.74 6.40
C THR A 91 -19.58 -4.97 7.72
N LYS A 92 -18.63 -4.07 7.95
CA LYS A 92 -18.60 -3.18 9.12
C LYS A 92 -19.78 -2.20 9.13
N ALA A 93 -20.10 -1.62 7.98
CA ALA A 93 -21.25 -0.73 7.80
C ALA A 93 -22.59 -1.45 8.07
N LEU A 94 -22.76 -2.65 7.52
CA LEU A 94 -23.93 -3.50 7.75
C LEU A 94 -24.06 -3.94 9.23
N GLN A 95 -22.95 -4.25 9.89
CA GLN A 95 -22.92 -4.57 11.33
C GLN A 95 -23.31 -3.38 12.21
N GLU A 96 -23.02 -2.15 11.77
CA GLU A 96 -23.29 -0.91 12.51
C GLU A 96 -24.61 -0.23 12.10
N GLY A 97 -25.30 -0.72 11.07
CA GLY A 97 -26.56 -0.15 10.57
C GLY A 97 -26.40 1.16 9.79
N VAL A 98 -25.21 1.43 9.24
CA VAL A 98 -24.86 2.69 8.54
C VAL A 98 -24.38 2.42 7.10
N THR A 99 -24.13 3.46 6.30
CA THR A 99 -23.52 3.31 4.97
C THR A 99 -22.01 3.09 5.05
N PRO A 100 -21.37 2.48 4.01
CA PRO A 100 -19.91 2.38 3.92
C PRO A 100 -19.21 3.73 4.04
N LYS A 101 -19.79 4.79 3.45
CA LYS A 101 -19.26 6.15 3.54
C LYS A 101 -19.23 6.68 4.98
N GLU A 102 -20.25 6.43 5.79
CA GLU A 102 -20.27 6.88 7.19
C GLU A 102 -19.24 6.15 8.05
N VAL A 103 -18.98 4.86 7.81
CA VAL A 103 -17.85 4.14 8.42
C VAL A 103 -16.54 4.82 8.04
N CYS A 104 -16.30 5.04 6.74
CA CYS A 104 -15.07 5.66 6.25
C CYS A 104 -14.86 7.08 6.80
N ASP A 105 -15.88 7.94 6.74
CA ASP A 105 -15.81 9.32 7.23
C ASP A 105 -15.50 9.36 8.73
N ARG A 106 -16.15 8.49 9.52
CA ARG A 106 -15.94 8.39 10.98
C ARG A 106 -14.54 7.89 11.31
N TYR A 107 -14.11 6.79 10.72
CA TYR A 107 -12.82 6.19 11.05
C TYR A 107 -11.62 6.94 10.43
N HIS A 108 -11.74 7.58 9.26
CA HIS A 108 -10.67 8.43 8.72
C HIS A 108 -10.28 9.53 9.72
N VAL A 109 -11.26 10.14 10.40
CA VAL A 109 -11.02 11.12 11.47
C VAL A 109 -10.33 10.48 12.69
N ILE A 110 -10.62 9.21 13.01
CA ILE A 110 -9.95 8.46 14.09
C ILE A 110 -8.48 8.20 13.72
N HIS A 111 -8.21 7.65 12.52
CA HIS A 111 -6.84 7.45 12.03
C HIS A 111 -6.04 8.75 12.04
N LYS A 112 -6.61 9.82 11.47
CA LYS A 112 -5.97 11.14 11.42
C LYS A 112 -5.61 11.64 12.81
N LYS A 113 -6.55 11.63 13.77
CA LYS A 113 -6.29 12.05 15.17
C LYS A 113 -5.21 11.23 15.86
N ILE A 114 -5.18 9.91 15.63
CA ILE A 114 -4.14 9.04 16.19
C ILE A 114 -2.77 9.41 15.61
N TYR A 115 -2.65 9.60 14.29
CA TYR A 115 -1.37 9.95 13.66
C TYR A 115 -0.92 11.38 13.97
N GLU A 116 -1.85 12.33 14.14
CA GLU A 116 -1.57 13.68 14.64
C GLU A 116 -1.06 13.63 16.09
N TRP A 117 -1.63 12.79 16.97
CA TRP A 117 -1.16 12.60 18.35
C TRP A 117 0.21 11.91 18.43
N PHE A 118 0.48 10.95 17.55
CA PHE A 118 1.82 10.37 17.35
C PHE A 118 2.81 11.33 16.65
N ASN A 119 2.40 12.56 16.31
CA ASN A 119 3.19 13.57 15.61
C ASN A 119 3.78 13.06 14.27
N ILE A 120 2.98 12.32 13.50
CA ILE A 120 3.36 11.86 12.16
C ILE A 120 3.17 13.01 11.15
N GLU A 121 4.25 13.45 10.53
CA GLU A 121 4.29 14.64 9.68
C GLU A 121 4.21 14.26 8.20
N PHE A 122 3.04 13.76 7.80
CA PHE A 122 2.68 13.62 6.39
C PHE A 122 2.61 14.99 5.69
N ASP A 123 3.00 15.06 4.42
CA ASP A 123 2.68 16.19 3.54
C ASP A 123 1.23 16.12 3.03
N ILE A 124 0.66 14.90 2.98
CA ILE A 124 -0.79 14.66 2.93
C ILE A 124 -1.17 13.33 3.60
N PHE A 125 -2.24 13.36 4.39
CA PHE A 125 -3.00 12.18 4.80
C PHE A 125 -4.35 12.17 4.07
N GLY A 126 -4.45 11.38 3.00
CA GLY A 126 -5.59 11.34 2.08
C GLY A 126 -6.55 10.17 2.32
N ARG A 127 -7.29 9.80 1.26
CA ARG A 127 -8.39 8.82 1.25
C ARG A 127 -8.43 8.13 -0.12
N THR A 128 -8.85 6.87 -0.23
CA THR A 128 -9.10 6.25 -1.55
C THR A 128 -10.46 6.60 -2.16
N THR A 129 -11.48 6.97 -1.36
CA THR A 129 -12.79 7.45 -1.88
C THR A 129 -12.75 8.94 -2.27
N THR A 130 -11.92 9.31 -3.25
CA THR A 130 -11.88 10.66 -3.84
C THR A 130 -12.71 10.71 -5.11
N SER A 131 -13.19 11.89 -5.55
CA SER A 131 -13.92 11.99 -6.83
C SER A 131 -13.04 11.65 -8.05
N GLN A 132 -11.72 11.62 -7.87
CA GLN A 132 -10.74 11.10 -8.82
C GLN A 132 -10.69 9.55 -8.86
N GLN A 133 -11.49 8.85 -8.03
CA GLN A 133 -11.41 7.40 -7.79
C GLN A 133 -12.76 6.72 -7.38
N THR A 134 -13.95 7.37 -7.44
CA THR A 134 -15.18 6.82 -6.78
C THR A 134 -16.45 6.78 -7.65
N GLU A 135 -16.96 5.58 -7.98
CA GLU A 135 -18.36 5.32 -8.43
C GLU A 135 -18.91 3.90 -8.02
N PHE A 136 -19.83 3.88 -7.02
CA PHE A 136 -20.88 2.92 -6.46
C PHE A 136 -21.09 1.44 -6.93
N LEU A 137 -21.50 0.38 -6.17
CA LEU A 137 -21.60 -0.07 -4.73
C LEU A 137 -21.80 -1.65 -4.51
N ALA A 138 -21.01 -2.35 -3.63
CA ALA A 138 -21.18 -3.72 -2.96
C ALA A 138 -21.02 -5.15 -3.58
N ASP A 139 -20.18 -6.06 -2.96
CA ASP A 139 -20.12 -7.60 -2.96
C ASP A 139 -18.75 -8.36 -2.63
N ARG A 140 -18.59 -9.01 -1.44
CA ARG A 140 -17.57 -10.09 -1.09
C ARG A 140 -18.02 -10.84 0.17
N PHE A 141 -19.11 -11.61 0.09
CA PHE A 141 -19.80 -12.14 1.27
C PHE A 141 -19.65 -13.66 1.51
N VAL A 142 -18.52 -14.28 1.15
CA VAL A 142 -18.29 -15.74 1.29
C VAL A 142 -17.05 -16.07 2.13
N THR A 143 -17.22 -16.93 3.14
CA THR A 143 -16.12 -17.61 3.85
C THR A 143 -16.36 -19.13 3.91
N GLY A 144 -15.33 -19.91 4.27
CA GLY A 144 -15.41 -21.37 4.36
C GLY A 144 -14.06 -22.01 4.65
N ILE A 145 -13.95 -23.33 4.49
CA ILE A 145 -12.72 -24.07 4.80
C ILE A 145 -11.73 -23.98 3.63
N CYS A 146 -10.51 -23.54 3.91
CA CYS A 146 -9.41 -23.45 2.96
C CYS A 146 -9.09 -24.81 2.33
N PRO A 147 -9.11 -24.95 0.99
CA PRO A 147 -8.81 -26.22 0.33
C PRO A 147 -7.37 -26.68 0.54
N PHE A 148 -6.43 -25.76 0.82
CA PHE A 148 -4.98 -26.00 0.89
C PHE A 148 -4.41 -26.25 2.29
N CYS A 149 -5.00 -25.71 3.36
CA CYS A 149 -4.50 -25.86 4.74
C CYS A 149 -5.57 -26.17 5.79
N ALA A 150 -6.83 -26.41 5.37
CA ALA A 150 -7.97 -26.73 6.24
C ALA A 150 -8.33 -25.68 7.32
N TYR A 151 -7.77 -24.47 7.26
CA TYR A 151 -8.24 -23.33 8.06
C TYR A 151 -9.71 -23.03 7.77
N ASP A 152 -10.53 -22.83 8.79
CA ASP A 152 -11.98 -22.99 8.75
C ASP A 152 -12.80 -21.71 8.48
N ASP A 153 -12.19 -20.53 8.62
CA ASP A 153 -12.76 -19.23 8.21
C ASP A 153 -11.88 -18.52 7.15
N ALA A 154 -11.50 -19.26 6.11
CA ALA A 154 -10.83 -18.69 4.94
C ALA A 154 -11.82 -17.87 4.09
N ARG A 155 -11.34 -16.74 3.55
CA ARG A 155 -12.15 -15.77 2.80
C ARG A 155 -12.09 -16.11 1.31
N GLY A 156 -13.16 -15.83 0.55
CA GLY A 156 -13.29 -16.20 -0.87
C GLY A 156 -12.32 -15.54 -1.87
N ASP A 157 -11.26 -14.92 -1.38
CA ASP A 157 -10.16 -14.30 -2.11
C ASP A 157 -8.77 -14.59 -1.50
N GLN A 158 -8.68 -14.84 -0.18
CA GLN A 158 -7.44 -15.19 0.52
C GLN A 158 -7.69 -16.03 1.79
N CYS A 159 -6.80 -16.99 2.04
CA CYS A 159 -6.71 -17.71 3.30
C CYS A 159 -5.63 -17.10 4.23
N ASP A 160 -6.08 -16.40 5.26
CA ASP A 160 -5.23 -15.66 6.22
C ASP A 160 -4.28 -16.56 7.03
N SER A 161 -4.58 -17.87 7.15
CA SER A 161 -3.72 -18.85 7.82
C SER A 161 -2.48 -19.24 7.02
N CYS A 162 -2.54 -19.26 5.68
CA CYS A 162 -1.45 -19.75 4.82
C CYS A 162 -1.03 -18.76 3.72
N GLY A 163 -1.60 -17.55 3.73
CA GLY A 163 -1.31 -16.46 2.79
C GLY A 163 -1.82 -16.66 1.37
N ARG A 164 -2.19 -17.88 0.97
CA ARG A 164 -2.63 -18.20 -0.40
C ARG A 164 -3.87 -17.40 -0.78
N LEU A 165 -3.81 -16.77 -1.95
CA LEU A 165 -4.99 -16.31 -2.67
C LEU A 165 -5.76 -17.53 -3.18
N ILE A 166 -7.09 -17.48 -3.12
CA ILE A 166 -8.00 -18.57 -3.50
C ILE A 166 -9.24 -18.00 -4.18
N ASN A 167 -9.96 -18.80 -4.98
CA ASN A 167 -11.27 -18.39 -5.50
C ASN A 167 -12.40 -18.87 -4.57
N ALA A 168 -13.46 -18.09 -4.41
CA ALA A 168 -14.58 -18.40 -3.51
C ALA A 168 -15.26 -19.77 -3.79
N VAL A 169 -15.19 -20.25 -5.03
CA VAL A 169 -15.72 -21.57 -5.44
C VAL A 169 -14.81 -22.76 -5.07
N GLU A 170 -13.59 -22.50 -4.61
CA GLU A 170 -12.63 -23.52 -4.16
C GLU A 170 -12.74 -23.80 -2.65
N LEU A 171 -13.49 -22.96 -1.92
CA LEU A 171 -13.76 -23.13 -0.49
C LEU A 171 -14.60 -24.39 -0.26
N LYS A 172 -14.16 -25.23 0.69
CA LYS A 172 -14.93 -26.39 1.15
C LYS A 172 -15.97 -25.93 2.18
N SER A 173 -17.20 -26.45 2.08
CA SER A 173 -18.33 -26.04 2.93
C SER A 173 -18.56 -24.51 2.97
N PRO A 174 -18.68 -23.84 1.82
CA PRO A 174 -18.77 -22.38 1.74
C PRO A 174 -20.07 -21.87 2.39
N LYS A 175 -20.00 -20.72 3.06
CA LYS A 175 -21.12 -20.08 3.74
C LYS A 175 -21.15 -18.60 3.42
N CYS A 176 -22.35 -18.04 3.29
CA CYS A 176 -22.53 -16.61 3.28
C CYS A 176 -22.12 -16.05 4.65
N HIS A 177 -21.19 -15.10 4.69
CA HIS A 177 -20.70 -14.52 5.95
C HIS A 177 -21.83 -13.81 6.72
N ILE A 178 -22.85 -13.28 6.04
CA ILE A 178 -24.02 -12.63 6.64
C ILE A 178 -25.01 -13.70 7.15
N CYS A 179 -25.75 -14.35 6.24
CA CYS A 179 -26.89 -15.21 6.62
C CYS A 179 -26.53 -16.66 6.98
N LYS A 180 -25.24 -17.03 6.91
CA LYS A 180 -24.68 -18.37 7.18
C LYS A 180 -25.20 -19.53 6.31
N GLN A 181 -26.11 -19.26 5.37
CA GLN A 181 -26.59 -20.22 4.37
C GLN A 181 -25.51 -20.54 3.32
N GLU A 182 -25.66 -21.67 2.63
CA GLU A 182 -24.79 -22.06 1.51
C GLU A 182 -25.00 -21.14 0.29
N PRO A 183 -23.94 -20.55 -0.29
CA PRO A 183 -24.06 -19.67 -1.44
C PRO A 183 -24.27 -20.46 -2.75
N LYS A 184 -25.19 -19.99 -3.60
CA LYS A 184 -25.44 -20.58 -4.91
C LYS A 184 -24.45 -20.02 -5.94
N VAL A 185 -23.67 -20.89 -6.57
CA VAL A 185 -22.76 -20.54 -7.67
C VAL A 185 -23.55 -19.93 -8.83
N ARG A 186 -23.00 -18.86 -9.42
CA ARG A 186 -23.51 -18.19 -10.63
C ARG A 186 -22.35 -17.93 -11.57
N GLN A 187 -22.62 -17.86 -12.87
CA GLN A 187 -21.65 -17.36 -13.85
C GLN A 187 -21.59 -15.83 -13.78
N SER A 188 -20.38 -15.27 -13.86
CA SER A 188 -20.12 -13.84 -13.76
C SER A 188 -18.90 -13.47 -14.60
N THR A 189 -18.97 -12.38 -15.38
CA THR A 189 -17.88 -11.93 -16.25
C THR A 189 -16.84 -11.14 -15.47
N HIS A 190 -15.56 -11.40 -15.70
CA HIS A 190 -14.46 -10.75 -14.97
C HIS A 190 -13.26 -10.42 -15.87
N ILE A 191 -12.63 -9.28 -15.59
CA ILE A 191 -11.34 -8.88 -16.17
C ILE A 191 -10.20 -9.44 -15.32
N PHE A 192 -9.19 -10.00 -15.99
CA PHE A 192 -7.97 -10.50 -15.38
C PHE A 192 -6.76 -9.71 -15.88
N LEU A 193 -5.91 -9.26 -14.95
CA LEU A 193 -4.59 -8.73 -15.27
C LEU A 193 -3.64 -9.89 -15.56
N HIS A 194 -3.06 -9.86 -16.76
CA HIS A 194 -2.06 -10.82 -17.22
C HIS A 194 -0.68 -10.54 -16.60
N LEU A 195 -0.50 -10.88 -15.32
CA LEU A 195 0.81 -10.83 -14.66
C LEU A 195 1.78 -11.86 -15.24
N ASP A 196 1.26 -12.95 -15.78
CA ASP A 196 2.00 -13.97 -16.56
C ASP A 196 2.75 -13.34 -17.74
N ALA A 197 2.09 -12.47 -18.50
CA ALA A 197 2.68 -11.75 -19.63
C ALA A 197 3.66 -10.62 -19.25
N LEU A 198 3.74 -10.25 -17.96
CA LEU A 198 4.56 -9.15 -17.42
C LEU A 198 5.68 -9.65 -16.51
N GLN A 199 5.84 -10.97 -16.37
CA GLN A 199 6.75 -11.60 -15.42
C GLN A 199 8.22 -11.21 -15.64
N ASP A 200 8.70 -11.20 -16.89
CA ASP A 200 10.09 -10.88 -17.17
C ASP A 200 10.41 -9.39 -17.04
N ASP A 201 9.45 -8.51 -17.39
CA ASP A 201 9.57 -7.06 -17.19
C ASP A 201 9.74 -6.73 -15.68
N VAL A 202 8.86 -7.28 -14.82
CA VAL A 202 8.95 -7.03 -13.37
C VAL A 202 10.15 -7.72 -12.73
N ARG A 203 10.51 -8.92 -13.21
CA ARG A 203 11.71 -9.65 -12.76
C ARG A 203 12.97 -8.85 -13.04
N GLN A 204 13.15 -8.40 -14.27
CA GLN A 204 14.31 -7.59 -14.66
C GLN A 204 14.35 -6.26 -13.88
N TYR A 205 13.21 -5.58 -13.72
CA TYR A 205 13.15 -4.35 -12.93
C TYR A 205 13.57 -4.59 -11.47
N VAL A 206 12.97 -5.56 -10.79
CA VAL A 206 13.24 -5.85 -9.37
C VAL A 206 14.65 -6.38 -9.14
N GLU A 207 15.15 -7.26 -10.02
CA GLU A 207 16.53 -7.75 -9.94
C GLU A 207 17.54 -6.60 -10.06
N ASN A 208 17.28 -5.62 -10.94
CA ASN A 208 18.10 -4.41 -11.06
C ASN A 208 18.03 -3.49 -9.82
N GLU A 209 16.85 -3.21 -9.26
CA GLU A 209 16.72 -2.37 -8.05
C GLU A 209 17.34 -3.02 -6.79
N ILE A 210 17.31 -4.35 -6.70
CA ILE A 210 17.95 -5.12 -5.62
C ILE A 210 19.48 -5.21 -5.81
N ALA A 211 19.98 -5.20 -7.05
CA ALA A 211 21.43 -5.25 -7.31
C ALA A 211 22.17 -3.92 -7.04
N LYS A 212 21.46 -2.80 -6.86
CA LYS A 212 22.07 -1.49 -6.62
C LYS A 212 22.81 -1.42 -5.27
N PRO A 213 24.07 -0.94 -5.20
CA PRO A 213 24.82 -0.83 -3.94
C PRO A 213 24.17 0.05 -2.86
N ASN A 214 23.30 0.99 -3.23
CA ASN A 214 22.56 1.85 -2.30
C ASN A 214 21.19 1.28 -1.90
N THR A 215 20.82 0.06 -2.32
CA THR A 215 19.46 -0.47 -2.14
C THR A 215 19.03 -0.54 -0.68
N ARG A 216 17.76 -0.21 -0.42
CA ARG A 216 17.12 -0.25 0.90
C ARG A 216 15.93 -1.21 0.96
N TRP A 217 15.87 -2.16 0.02
CA TRP A 217 14.99 -3.32 0.13
C TRP A 217 15.36 -4.13 1.38
N SER A 218 14.37 -4.44 2.23
CA SER A 218 14.59 -5.30 3.39
C SER A 218 14.73 -6.77 2.98
N SER A 219 15.48 -7.57 3.75
CA SER A 219 15.81 -8.96 3.40
C SER A 219 14.58 -9.87 3.29
N ASN A 220 13.55 -9.64 4.12
CA ASN A 220 12.25 -10.29 4.02
C ASN A 220 11.50 -9.88 2.73
N ALA A 221 11.53 -8.61 2.32
CA ALA A 221 10.93 -8.16 1.07
C ALA A 221 11.59 -8.80 -0.15
N ILE A 222 12.92 -8.86 -0.17
CA ILE A 222 13.71 -9.54 -1.21
C ILE A 222 13.31 -11.02 -1.29
N ALA A 223 13.21 -11.70 -0.14
CA ALA A 223 12.85 -13.12 -0.09
C ALA A 223 11.41 -13.38 -0.59
N ILE A 224 10.44 -12.58 -0.17
CA ILE A 224 9.03 -12.70 -0.58
C ILE A 224 8.90 -12.47 -2.09
N VAL A 225 9.47 -11.38 -2.63
CA VAL A 225 9.33 -11.05 -4.06
C VAL A 225 10.06 -12.05 -4.94
N LYS A 226 11.27 -12.50 -4.57
CA LYS A 226 11.94 -13.59 -5.29
C LYS A 226 11.17 -14.91 -5.21
N GLY A 227 10.47 -15.17 -4.10
CA GLY A 227 9.56 -16.31 -3.97
C GLY A 227 8.38 -16.24 -4.96
N TRP A 228 7.72 -15.09 -5.07
CA TRP A 228 6.63 -14.86 -6.02
C TRP A 228 7.09 -14.98 -7.49
N ILE A 229 8.20 -14.33 -7.85
CA ILE A 229 8.76 -14.39 -9.22
C ILE A 229 9.17 -15.82 -9.58
N LYS A 230 9.83 -16.55 -8.66
CA LYS A 230 10.24 -17.95 -8.88
C LYS A 230 9.05 -18.91 -8.96
N GLY A 231 7.93 -18.60 -8.30
CA GLY A 231 6.72 -19.42 -8.32
C GLY A 231 5.96 -19.41 -9.66
N GLY A 232 6.25 -18.44 -10.52
CA GLY A 232 5.46 -18.14 -11.71
C GLY A 232 4.32 -17.15 -11.37
N LEU A 233 4.18 -16.10 -12.17
CA LEU A 233 3.06 -15.18 -12.05
C LEU A 233 1.86 -15.69 -12.86
N GLU A 234 0.68 -15.55 -12.27
CA GLU A 234 -0.58 -16.02 -12.84
C GLU A 234 -1.51 -14.84 -13.15
N LYS A 235 -2.46 -15.05 -14.05
CA LYS A 235 -3.55 -14.09 -14.29
C LYS A 235 -4.34 -13.85 -13.01
N ARG A 236 -4.49 -12.59 -12.59
CA ARG A 236 -5.25 -12.23 -11.37
C ARG A 236 -6.52 -11.48 -11.73
N CYS A 237 -7.65 -11.91 -11.19
CA CYS A 237 -8.92 -11.22 -11.36
C CYS A 237 -8.86 -9.84 -10.70
N ILE A 238 -8.90 -8.77 -11.50
CA ILE A 238 -8.85 -7.37 -11.04
C ILE A 238 -10.23 -6.72 -10.93
N THR A 239 -11.29 -7.46 -11.22
CA THR A 239 -12.68 -7.00 -11.01
C THR A 239 -13.34 -7.83 -9.93
N ARG A 240 -14.38 -7.29 -9.32
CA ARG A 240 -15.26 -8.04 -8.43
C ARG A 240 -16.70 -7.68 -8.76
N ASP A 241 -17.64 -8.52 -8.32
CA ASP A 241 -19.05 -8.14 -8.26
C ASP A 241 -19.33 -7.15 -7.13
N LEU A 242 -18.30 -6.82 -6.32
CA LEU A 242 -18.20 -5.53 -5.63
C LEU A 242 -18.57 -4.42 -6.60
N LYS A 243 -19.14 -3.36 -6.04
CA LYS A 243 -19.05 -2.04 -6.62
C LYS A 243 -18.69 -0.93 -5.61
N TRP A 244 -18.28 -1.30 -4.38
CA TRP A 244 -17.64 -0.38 -3.44
C TRP A 244 -16.13 -0.36 -3.67
N GLY A 245 -15.77 0.39 -4.70
CA GLY A 245 -14.46 0.48 -5.30
C GLY A 245 -14.50 1.49 -6.45
N THR A 246 -13.47 1.49 -7.28
CA THR A 246 -13.43 2.30 -8.50
C THR A 246 -14.20 1.63 -9.64
N ALA A 247 -15.18 2.31 -10.26
CA ALA A 247 -15.95 1.78 -11.39
C ALA A 247 -15.08 1.26 -12.53
N VAL A 248 -15.53 0.19 -13.18
CA VAL A 248 -14.91 -0.35 -14.39
C VAL A 248 -15.54 0.33 -15.61
N PRO A 249 -14.80 1.18 -16.36
CA PRO A 249 -15.38 1.99 -17.45
C PRO A 249 -15.52 1.19 -18.75
N LEU A 250 -16.25 0.07 -18.71
CA LEU A 250 -16.50 -0.83 -19.85
C LEU A 250 -17.95 -1.33 -19.85
N ALA A 251 -18.53 -1.46 -21.04
CA ALA A 251 -19.88 -1.99 -21.21
C ALA A 251 -19.97 -3.45 -20.71
N GLY A 252 -21.06 -3.78 -19.99
CA GLY A 252 -21.25 -5.05 -19.30
C GLY A 252 -20.57 -5.14 -17.92
N PHE A 253 -19.95 -4.06 -17.44
CA PHE A 253 -19.34 -3.95 -16.11
C PHE A 253 -19.97 -2.86 -15.23
N GLU A 254 -21.16 -2.35 -15.59
CA GLU A 254 -21.88 -1.27 -14.89
C GLU A 254 -22.25 -1.62 -13.43
N ASN A 255 -22.21 -2.91 -13.09
CA ASN A 255 -22.45 -3.44 -11.74
C ASN A 255 -21.18 -4.08 -11.13
N LYS A 256 -19.99 -3.61 -11.51
CA LYS A 256 -18.67 -4.17 -11.11
C LYS A 256 -17.63 -3.05 -10.91
N VAL A 257 -16.79 -3.20 -9.89
CA VAL A 257 -15.60 -2.35 -9.66
C VAL A 257 -14.30 -3.13 -9.71
N PHE A 258 -13.21 -2.38 -9.74
CA PHE A 258 -11.88 -2.88 -9.48
C PHE A 258 -11.74 -3.50 -8.09
N TYR A 259 -11.00 -4.60 -8.02
CA TYR A 259 -10.64 -5.28 -6.79
C TYR A 259 -9.69 -4.41 -5.98
N VAL A 260 -10.00 -4.11 -4.71
CA VAL A 260 -9.23 -3.18 -3.85
C VAL A 260 -7.71 -3.36 -3.90
N TRP A 261 -7.20 -4.59 -4.00
CA TRP A 261 -5.76 -4.86 -4.07
C TRP A 261 -5.09 -4.53 -5.42
N TYR A 262 -5.86 -4.12 -6.44
CA TYR A 262 -5.37 -3.57 -7.71
C TYR A 262 -5.34 -2.04 -7.68
N ASP A 263 -6.36 -1.37 -7.13
CA ASP A 263 -6.49 0.09 -7.15
C ASP A 263 -6.13 0.82 -5.84
N ALA A 264 -6.01 0.15 -4.69
CA ALA A 264 -5.49 0.77 -3.47
C ALA A 264 -4.06 1.34 -3.64
N PRO A 265 -3.12 0.70 -4.36
CA PRO A 265 -1.83 1.32 -4.70
C PRO A 265 -1.95 2.52 -5.65
N ILE A 266 -2.99 2.58 -6.48
CA ILE A 266 -3.31 3.77 -7.30
C ILE A 266 -3.77 4.92 -6.39
N GLY A 267 -4.28 4.61 -5.19
CA GLY A 267 -4.54 5.56 -4.11
C GLY A 267 -3.36 6.51 -3.81
N TYR A 268 -2.10 6.04 -3.92
CA TYR A 268 -0.93 6.92 -3.75
C TYR A 268 -0.88 8.04 -4.80
N LEU A 269 -1.28 7.75 -6.04
CA LEU A 269 -1.29 8.69 -7.16
C LEU A 269 -2.47 9.67 -7.03
N SER A 270 -3.67 9.18 -6.68
CA SER A 270 -4.86 10.03 -6.49
C SER A 270 -4.70 10.97 -5.29
N ILE A 271 -4.18 10.48 -4.16
CA ILE A 271 -3.83 11.29 -2.99
C ILE A 271 -2.77 12.34 -3.34
N THR A 272 -1.74 11.99 -4.12
CA THR A 272 -0.76 12.99 -4.59
C THR A 272 -1.41 14.04 -5.50
N LYS A 273 -2.34 13.64 -6.39
CA LYS A 273 -3.09 14.59 -7.23
C LYS A 273 -3.95 15.54 -6.40
N CYS A 274 -4.54 15.07 -5.30
CA CYS A 274 -5.27 15.93 -4.36
C CYS A 274 -4.37 16.98 -3.68
N LEU A 275 -3.07 16.70 -3.52
CA LEU A 275 -2.13 17.63 -2.86
C LEU A 275 -1.53 18.68 -3.81
N VAL A 276 -1.23 18.32 -5.06
CA VAL A 276 -0.41 19.16 -5.98
C VAL A 276 -1.03 19.40 -7.36
N GLY A 277 -2.28 18.96 -7.58
CA GLY A 277 -2.93 19.00 -8.88
C GLY A 277 -2.17 18.16 -9.92
N ASP A 278 -2.21 18.56 -11.19
CA ASP A 278 -1.56 17.82 -12.30
C ASP A 278 -0.03 17.70 -12.20
N ASN A 279 0.61 18.44 -11.27
CA ASN A 279 2.01 18.24 -10.91
C ASN A 279 2.29 16.87 -10.26
N TRP A 280 1.29 16.06 -9.91
CA TRP A 280 1.47 14.69 -9.40
C TRP A 280 2.32 13.84 -10.36
N THR A 281 2.19 14.10 -11.67
CA THR A 281 2.98 13.49 -12.75
C THR A 281 4.48 13.73 -12.57
N LYS A 282 4.90 14.87 -12.01
CA LYS A 282 6.33 15.17 -11.77
C LYS A 282 6.94 14.26 -10.72
N TRP A 283 6.13 13.74 -9.78
CA TRP A 283 6.52 12.72 -8.80
C TRP A 283 6.38 11.30 -9.35
N TRP A 284 5.21 10.98 -9.93
CA TRP A 284 4.80 9.62 -10.25
C TRP A 284 5.06 9.17 -11.69
N LYS A 285 5.51 10.04 -12.59
CA LYS A 285 5.92 9.70 -13.97
C LYS A 285 7.33 10.19 -14.28
N ASN A 286 8.24 10.06 -13.32
CA ASN A 286 9.58 10.64 -13.36
C ASN A 286 10.67 9.75 -12.70
N PRO A 287 10.81 8.47 -13.11
CA PRO A 287 11.75 7.50 -12.51
C PRO A 287 13.25 7.83 -12.68
N LYS A 288 13.59 8.99 -13.27
CA LYS A 288 14.99 9.45 -13.45
C LYS A 288 15.42 10.50 -12.44
N GLU A 289 14.49 11.29 -11.90
CA GLU A 289 14.79 12.35 -10.91
C GLU A 289 14.18 12.04 -9.53
N VAL A 290 13.31 11.03 -9.41
CA VAL A 290 12.57 10.67 -8.20
C VAL A 290 12.91 9.26 -7.72
N GLU A 291 13.22 9.14 -6.42
CA GLU A 291 13.54 7.88 -5.73
C GLU A 291 12.38 7.49 -4.81
N LEU A 292 11.69 6.38 -5.09
CA LEU A 292 10.48 5.94 -4.39
C LEU A 292 10.77 4.88 -3.31
N PHE A 293 10.40 5.20 -2.08
CA PHE A 293 10.39 4.34 -0.90
C PHE A 293 8.95 3.93 -0.54
N ASN A 294 8.73 2.65 -0.22
CA ASN A 294 7.48 2.15 0.35
C ASN A 294 7.75 1.51 1.71
N PHE A 295 7.12 2.01 2.77
CA PHE A 295 7.19 1.50 4.14
C PHE A 295 5.92 0.71 4.47
N ILE A 296 6.07 -0.60 4.65
CA ILE A 296 4.93 -1.53 4.65
C ILE A 296 5.13 -2.69 5.64
N GLY A 297 4.03 -3.27 6.14
CA GLY A 297 4.09 -4.62 6.73
C GLY A 297 4.36 -5.69 5.64
N LYS A 298 5.04 -6.78 6.00
CA LYS A 298 5.44 -7.84 5.05
C LYS A 298 4.32 -8.39 4.14
N ASP A 299 3.08 -8.42 4.61
CA ASP A 299 1.93 -8.94 3.84
C ASP A 299 1.63 -8.10 2.59
N ASN A 300 1.96 -6.81 2.65
CA ASN A 300 1.78 -5.87 1.54
C ASN A 300 2.89 -5.98 0.46
N VAL A 301 3.96 -6.75 0.70
CA VAL A 301 5.13 -6.83 -0.18
C VAL A 301 4.80 -7.35 -1.58
N ALA A 302 3.94 -8.36 -1.70
CA ALA A 302 3.57 -8.90 -3.02
C ALA A 302 2.84 -7.87 -3.89
N PHE A 303 2.06 -6.98 -3.27
CA PHE A 303 1.33 -5.93 -3.98
C PHE A 303 2.25 -4.79 -4.42
N HIS A 304 3.14 -4.34 -3.54
CA HIS A 304 4.05 -3.21 -3.81
C HIS A 304 5.29 -3.60 -4.63
N GLY A 305 5.80 -4.81 -4.46
CA GLY A 305 7.02 -5.31 -5.11
C GLY A 305 6.79 -6.21 -6.33
N VAL A 306 5.54 -6.58 -6.64
CA VAL A 306 5.20 -7.35 -7.87
C VAL A 306 3.97 -6.78 -8.58
N MET A 307 2.78 -6.84 -7.97
CA MET A 307 1.53 -6.64 -8.72
C MET A 307 1.33 -5.20 -9.21
N PHE A 308 1.67 -4.20 -8.38
CA PHE A 308 1.63 -2.80 -8.81
C PHE A 308 2.76 -2.44 -9.78
N PRO A 309 4.04 -2.84 -9.56
CA PRO A 309 5.09 -2.75 -10.59
C PRO A 309 4.71 -3.36 -11.95
N CYS A 310 4.10 -4.55 -12.01
CA CYS A 310 3.57 -5.10 -13.26
C CYS A 310 2.56 -4.14 -13.92
N THR A 311 1.64 -3.59 -13.14
CA THR A 311 0.62 -2.65 -13.64
C THR A 311 1.26 -1.36 -14.18
N GLN A 312 2.26 -0.82 -13.47
CA GLN A 312 3.00 0.38 -13.87
C GLN A 312 3.86 0.16 -15.13
N LEU A 313 4.54 -0.99 -15.24
CA LEU A 313 5.34 -1.39 -16.40
C LEU A 313 4.44 -1.65 -17.62
N GLY A 314 3.37 -2.44 -17.44
CA GLY A 314 2.41 -2.78 -18.49
C GLY A 314 1.66 -1.57 -19.06
N ALA A 315 1.46 -0.52 -18.26
CA ALA A 315 0.90 0.75 -18.72
C ALA A 315 1.83 1.54 -19.67
N ARG A 316 3.15 1.28 -19.66
CA ARG A 316 4.17 1.90 -20.54
C ARG A 316 4.22 3.43 -20.51
N ASP A 317 3.75 4.02 -19.41
CA ASP A 317 3.41 5.44 -19.24
C ASP A 317 4.42 6.15 -18.31
N ASN A 318 5.69 5.76 -18.43
CA ASN A 318 6.88 6.29 -17.72
C ASN A 318 6.71 6.42 -16.18
N TYR A 319 5.98 5.51 -15.54
CA TYR A 319 5.70 5.56 -14.10
C TYR A 319 6.98 5.47 -13.23
N THR A 320 6.97 6.21 -12.13
CA THR A 320 7.90 6.02 -11.00
C THR A 320 7.51 4.76 -10.24
N ILE A 321 8.29 3.70 -10.44
CA ILE A 321 8.12 2.39 -9.78
C ILE A 321 8.99 2.36 -8.52
N VAL A 322 8.69 1.47 -7.56
CA VAL A 322 9.38 1.44 -6.26
C VAL A 322 10.85 1.07 -6.37
N ASN A 323 11.72 1.99 -5.95
CA ASN A 323 13.16 1.73 -5.84
C ASN A 323 13.48 0.92 -4.58
N HIS A 324 12.77 1.17 -3.48
CA HIS A 324 13.08 0.61 -2.16
C HIS A 324 11.83 0.16 -1.39
N VAL A 325 11.69 -1.16 -1.18
CA VAL A 325 10.62 -1.76 -0.36
C VAL A 325 11.15 -2.02 1.06
N CYS A 326 10.81 -1.15 2.00
CA CYS A 326 11.20 -1.25 3.40
C CYS A 326 10.09 -1.96 4.19
N ALA A 327 10.15 -3.30 4.25
CA ALA A 327 9.10 -4.12 4.86
C ALA A 327 9.45 -4.62 6.27
N THR A 328 8.55 -4.41 7.24
CA THR A 328 8.75 -4.93 8.62
C THR A 328 8.10 -6.30 8.84
N GLU A 329 8.65 -7.04 9.79
CA GLU A 329 7.91 -8.12 10.46
C GLU A 329 6.80 -7.55 11.37
N TYR A 330 6.01 -8.44 11.97
CA TYR A 330 4.99 -8.06 12.96
C TYR A 330 5.60 -7.65 14.30
N LEU A 331 5.00 -6.66 14.95
CA LEU A 331 5.14 -6.45 16.39
C LEU A 331 4.11 -7.31 17.13
N ASN A 332 4.56 -8.13 18.08
CA ASN A 332 3.71 -8.83 19.04
C ASN A 332 3.33 -7.91 20.22
N TYR A 333 2.32 -8.30 20.99
CA TYR A 333 1.97 -7.69 22.27
C TYR A 333 2.20 -8.72 23.37
N GLU A 334 3.24 -8.51 24.17
CA GLU A 334 3.82 -9.52 25.05
C GLU A 334 4.09 -10.84 24.30
N ASP A 335 3.61 -11.97 24.81
CA ASP A 335 3.71 -13.30 24.20
C ASP A 335 2.68 -13.56 23.08
N THR A 336 1.78 -12.62 22.79
CA THR A 336 0.63 -12.81 21.89
C THR A 336 0.59 -11.87 20.69
N LYS A 337 -0.37 -12.08 19.77
CA LYS A 337 -0.75 -11.08 18.77
C LYS A 337 -1.76 -10.10 19.39
N PHE A 338 -1.68 -8.83 18.99
CA PHE A 338 -2.71 -7.83 19.29
C PHE A 338 -4.12 -8.36 18.99
N ARG A 339 -4.98 -8.43 20.00
CA ARG A 339 -6.42 -8.65 19.86
C ARG A 339 -7.14 -7.40 20.35
N LEU A 340 -7.83 -6.69 19.47
CA LEU A 340 -8.71 -5.59 19.85
C LEU A 340 -10.01 -6.16 20.43
N VAL A 341 -9.94 -6.57 21.69
CA VAL A 341 -11.14 -6.81 22.50
C VAL A 341 -11.66 -5.43 22.92
N PHE A 342 -12.87 -5.08 22.50
CA PHE A 342 -13.56 -3.91 23.01
C PHE A 342 -13.93 -4.16 24.48
N VAL A 343 -13.58 -3.20 25.34
CA VAL A 343 -13.94 -3.14 26.77
C VAL A 343 -15.01 -2.08 26.95
#